data_AF-A0A135VX63-F1
#
_entry.id   AF-A0A135VX63-F1
#
_cell.length_a   1.000
_cell.length_b   1.000
_cell.length_c   1.000
_cell.angle_alpha   90.00
_cell.angle_beta   90.00
_cell.angle_gamma   90.00
#
_symmetry.space_group_name_H-M   'P 1'
#
loop_
_entity.id
_entity.type
_entity.pdbx_description
1 polymer ?
#
loop_
_entity_poly.entity_id
_entity_poly.type
_entity_poly.pdbx_seq_one_letter_code
_entity_poly.pdbx_strand_id
1 'polypeptide(L)' 'MKISCESCGAENWKMVIHEVRVPGGGVVYSAMKCGNCGMVYPLQELAKGRGMQVSKDSVIGMLKQ' A
#
# COMPACT_ATOMS: atom_id res chain seq x y z
N MET A 1 10.93 1.06 10.30
CA MET A 1 10.26 2.34 10.02
C MET A 1 8.79 2.20 10.40
N LYS A 2 8.25 3.11 11.19
CA LYS A 2 6.83 3.15 11.54
C LYS A 2 6.11 3.99 10.51
N ILE A 3 5.29 3.36 9.68
CA ILE A 3 4.49 4.04 8.67
C ILE A 3 3.12 4.30 9.31
N SER A 4 2.66 5.54 9.33
CA SER A 4 1.35 5.92 9.87
C SER A 4 0.36 6.13 8.72
N CYS A 5 -0.86 5.61 8.85
CA CYS A 5 -1.90 5.81 7.85
C CYS A 5 -2.31 7.29 7.80
N GLU A 6 -2.27 7.91 6.62
CA GLU A 6 -2.64 9.33 6.45
C GLU A 6 -4.10 9.61 6.81
N SER A 7 -4.96 8.60 6.72
CA SER A 7 -6.40 8.74 7.00
C SER A 7 -6.74 8.63 8.48
N CYS A 8 -6.03 7.81 9.27
CA CYS A 8 -6.41 7.53 10.67
C CYS A 8 -5.26 7.47 11.67
N GLY A 9 -4.02 7.73 11.24
CA GLY A 9 -2.81 7.69 12.07
C GLY A 9 -2.37 6.29 12.50
N ALA A 10 -3.15 5.23 12.25
CA ALA A 10 -2.82 3.87 12.66
C ALA A 10 -1.58 3.32 11.94
N GLU A 11 -0.78 2.54 12.66
CA GLU A 11 0.43 1.86 12.13
C GLU A 11 0.17 0.39 11.76
N ASN A 12 -1.09 -0.06 11.82
CA ASN A 12 -1.48 -1.43 11.50
C ASN A 12 -1.65 -1.57 9.98
N TRP A 13 -0.79 -2.35 9.35
CA TRP A 13 -0.77 -2.55 7.90
C TRP A 13 -0.80 -4.03 7.53
N LYS A 14 -1.49 -4.35 6.44
CA LYS A 14 -1.54 -5.69 5.85
C LYS A 14 -1.22 -5.60 4.36
N MET A 15 -0.34 -6.47 3.88
CA MET A 15 -0.16 -6.64 2.44
C MET A 15 -1.34 -7.44 1.88
N VAL A 16 -1.91 -6.93 0.80
CA VAL A 16 -3.04 -7.56 0.10
C VAL A 16 -2.80 -7.53 -1.41
N ILE A 17 -3.27 -8.56 -2.11
CA ILE A 17 -3.42 -8.50 -3.55
C ILE A 17 -4.79 -7.88 -3.83
N HIS A 18 -4.82 -6.76 -4.53
CA HIS A 18 -6.04 -6.07 -4.91
C HIS A 18 -6.32 -6.30 -6.40
N GLU A 19 -7.53 -6.73 -6.70
CA GLU A 19 -8.06 -6.79 -8.06
C GLU A 19 -8.97 -5.58 -8.27
N VAL A 20 -8.71 -4.79 -9.29
CA VAL A 20 -9.61 -3.73 -9.76
C VAL A 20 -10.15 -4.17 -11.11
N ARG A 21 -11.48 -4.35 -11.16
CA ARG A 21 -12.18 -4.66 -12.40
C ARG A 21 -12.51 -3.38 -13.12
N VAL A 22 -12.02 -3.24 -14.34
CA VAL A 22 -12.36 -2.16 -15.27
C VAL A 22 -13.15 -2.74 -16.44
N PRO A 23 -14.01 -1.97 -17.12
CA PRO A 23 -14.66 -2.43 -18.34
C PRO A 23 -13.59 -2.88 -19.36
N GLY A 24 -13.63 -4.14 -19.76
CA GLY A 24 -12.64 -4.73 -20.70
C GLY A 24 -11.44 -5.43 -20.05
N GLY A 25 -11.33 -5.54 -18.72
CA GLY A 25 -10.28 -6.33 -18.08
C GLY A 25 -10.16 -6.17 -16.56
N GLY A 26 -9.35 -7.01 -15.91
CA GLY A 26 -9.01 -6.89 -14.49
C GLY A 26 -7.53 -6.54 -14.33
N VAL A 27 -7.22 -5.55 -13.49
CA VAL A 27 -5.85 -5.24 -13.09
C VAL A 27 -5.64 -5.80 -11.67
N VAL A 28 -4.66 -6.70 -11.54
CA VAL A 28 -4.26 -7.27 -10.26
C VAL A 28 -2.94 -6.62 -9.83
N TYR A 29 -2.89 -6.04 -8.63
CA TYR A 29 -1.69 -5.42 -8.09
C TYR A 29 -1.55 -5.65 -6.59
N SER A 30 -0.30 -5.62 -6.11
CA SER A 30 -0.01 -5.69 -4.68
C SER A 30 -0.19 -4.31 -4.04
N ALA A 31 -0.83 -4.28 -2.87
CA ALA A 31 -1.13 -3.05 -2.14
C ALA A 31 -0.95 -3.25 -0.63
N MET A 32 -0.74 -2.14 0.08
CA MET A 32 -0.85 -2.08 1.52
C MET A 32 -2.24 -1.60 1.92
N LYS A 33 -2.93 -2.39 2.74
CA LYS A 33 -4.22 -2.03 3.34
C LYS A 33 -4.02 -1.69 4.81
N CYS A 34 -4.52 -0.53 5.23
CA CYS A 34 -4.58 -0.18 6.64
C CYS A 34 -5.56 -1.14 7.34
N GLY A 35 -5.09 -1.81 8.39
CA GLY A 35 -5.90 -2.74 9.17
C GLY A 35 -6.99 -2.06 10.00
N ASN A 36 -6.93 -0.74 10.17
CA ASN A 36 -7.88 0.02 10.98
C ASN A 36 -8.99 0.66 10.13
N CYS A 37 -8.65 1.58 9.22
CA CYS A 37 -9.65 2.27 8.39
C CYS A 37 -9.89 1.62 7.01
N GLY A 38 -9.08 0.62 6.63
CA GLY A 38 -9.25 -0.08 5.36
C GLY A 38 -8.66 0.62 4.13
N MET A 39 -8.04 1.79 4.29
CA MET A 39 -7.37 2.51 3.19
C MET A 39 -6.35 1.64 2.47
N VAL A 40 -6.32 1.72 1.14
CA VAL A 40 -5.47 0.89 0.28
C VAL A 40 -4.49 1.78 -0.49
N TYR A 41 -3.20 1.44 -0.41
CA TYR A 41 -2.11 2.12 -1.09
C TYR A 41 -1.40 1.15 -2.04
N PRO A 42 -1.43 1.40 -3.37
CA PRO A 42 -0.70 0.57 -4.32
C PRO A 42 0.80 0.60 -4.06
N LEU A 43 1.44 -0.57 -3.91
CA LEU A 43 2.88 -0.65 -3.61
C LEU A 43 3.74 -0.04 -4.71
N GLN A 44 3.28 -0.12 -5.97
CA GLN A 44 3.97 0.47 -7.12
C GLN A 44 4.04 2.00 -7.05
N GLU A 45 3.02 2.66 -6.50
CA GLU A 45 3.01 4.13 -6.37
C GLU A 45 3.83 4.58 -5.16
N LEU A 46 3.77 3.83 -4.04
CA LEU A 46 4.65 4.03 -2.89
C LEU A 46 6.13 3.92 -3.28
N ALA A 47 6.48 2.92 -4.09
CA ALA A 47 7.86 2.74 -4.57
C ALA A 47 8.34 3.88 -5.49
N LYS A 48 7.43 4.58 -6.16
CA LYS A 48 7.71 5.76 -7.00
C LYS A 48 7.69 7.07 -6.21
N GLY A 49 7.44 7.03 -4.90
CA GLY A 49 7.30 8.22 -4.06
C GLY A 49 6.06 9.05 -4.38
N ARG A 50 5.04 8.46 -5.05
CA ARG A 50 3.75 9.10 -5.31
C ARG A 50 2.75 8.61 -4.27
N GLY A 51 2.28 9.52 -3.41
CA GLY A 51 1.38 9.23 -2.30
C GLY A 51 2.05 9.48 -0.95
N MET A 52 1.85 8.58 0.00
CA MET A 52 2.50 8.62 1.32
C MET A 52 4.02 8.69 1.14
N GLN A 53 4.68 9.64 1.82
CA GLN A 53 6.14 9.82 1.77
C GLN A 53 6.85 8.62 2.41
N VAL A 54 6.89 7.52 1.69
CA VAL A 54 7.54 6.28 2.08
C VAL A 54 8.77 6.13 1.20
N SER A 55 9.95 6.08 1.80
CA SER A 55 11.17 5.85 1.03
C SER A 55 11.10 4.47 0.36
N LYS A 56 11.65 4.36 -0.85
CA LYS A 56 11.74 3.11 -1.60
C LYS A 56 12.33 1.97 -0.76
N ASP A 57 13.32 2.27 0.09
CA ASP A 57 13.95 1.30 1.01
C ASP A 57 12.98 0.76 2.06
N SER A 58 12.03 1.58 2.51
CA SER A 58 10.97 1.15 3.43
C SER A 58 10.02 0.16 2.78
N VAL A 59 9.65 0.42 1.52
CA VAL A 59 8.78 -0.47 0.74
C VAL A 59 9.49 -1.81 0.52
N ILE A 60 10.78 -1.80 0.17
CA ILE A 60 11.59 -3.01 0.01
C ILE A 60 11.70 -3.80 1.32
N GLY A 61 11.87 -3.10 2.45
CA GLY A 61 11.89 -3.74 3.78
C GLY A 61 10.58 -4.43 4.17
N MET A 62 9.45 -3.94 3.65
CA MET A 62 8.13 -4.56 3.85
C MET A 62 7.91 -5.80 2.99
N LEU A 63 8.55 -5.89 1.81
CA LEU A 63 8.46 -7.04 0.91
C LEU A 63 9.33 -8.23 1.34
N LYS A 64 10.29 -8.01 2.25
CA LYS A 64 11.26 -9.03 2.71
C LYS A 64 10.90 -9.70 4.04
N GLN A 65 9.78 -9.33 4.67
CA GLN A 65 9.19 -10.02 5.82
C GLN A 65 8.14 -11.03 5.34
#